data_AF-A0A151SXZ4-F1
#
_entry.id   AF-A0A151SXZ4-F1
#
_cell.length_a   1.000
_cell.length_b   1.000
_cell.length_c   1.000
_cell.angle_alpha   90.00
_cell.angle_beta   90.00
_cell.angle_gamma   90.00
#
_symmetry.space_group_name_H-M   'P 1'
#
loop_
_entity.id
_entity.type
_entity.pdbx_description
1 polymer ?
#
loop_
_entity_poly.entity_id
_entity_poly.type
_entity_poly.pdbx_seq_one_letter_code
_entity_poly.pdbx_strand_id
1 'polypeptide(L)' 'MYFMLKKYVHDPGHVVELDDVHVKENLTFEKFPVAVVDHKLKELRGKSIALVKVLWDVATGEVTWEVEQ' A
#
# COMPACT_ATOMS: atom_id res chain seq x y z
N MET A 1 -20.15 -30.05 27.44
CA MET A 1 -19.68 -28.84 28.15
C MET A 1 -19.99 -27.65 27.26
N TYR A 2 -21.05 -26.91 27.54
CA TYR A 2 -21.52 -25.80 26.70
C TYR A 2 -20.82 -24.50 27.11
N PHE A 3 -20.22 -23.78 26.16
CA PHE A 3 -19.74 -22.42 26.42
C PHE A 3 -20.91 -21.44 26.26
N MET A 4 -21.30 -20.78 27.35
CA MET A 4 -22.19 -19.62 27.31
C MET A 4 -21.39 -18.36 27.02
N LEU A 5 -21.88 -17.53 26.09
CA LEU A 5 -21.34 -16.21 25.82
C LEU A 5 -21.47 -15.35 27.08
N LYS A 6 -20.35 -14.77 27.53
CA LYS A 6 -20.34 -13.81 28.64
C LYS A 6 -20.71 -12.43 28.12
N LYS A 7 -21.47 -11.68 28.94
CA LYS A 7 -21.81 -10.28 28.65
C LYS A 7 -20.54 -9.42 28.67
N TYR A 8 -20.40 -8.56 27.67
CA TYR A 8 -19.34 -7.57 27.61
C TYR A 8 -19.47 -6.53 28.74
N VAL A 9 -18.35 -6.19 29.38
CA VAL A 9 -18.25 -5.12 30.38
C VAL A 9 -17.49 -3.98 29.74
N HIS A 10 -18.12 -2.81 29.67
CA HIS A 10 -17.56 -1.63 29.01
C HIS A 10 -16.38 -1.06 29.81
N ASP A 11 -15.19 -1.07 29.20
CA ASP A 11 -13.99 -0.40 29.71
C ASP A 11 -13.71 0.84 28.83
N PRO A 12 -13.56 2.04 29.40
CA PRO A 12 -13.15 3.23 28.66
C PRO A 12 -11.85 3.05 27.84
N GLY A 13 -10.95 2.16 28.25
CA GLY A 13 -9.73 1.80 27.50
C GLY A 13 -9.96 0.87 26.30
N HIS A 14 -11.15 0.30 26.15
CA HIS A 14 -11.54 -0.47 24.96
C HIS A 14 -12.11 0.42 23.84
N VAL A 15 -12.23 1.73 24.07
CA VAL A 15 -12.61 2.65 23.01
C VAL A 15 -11.41 2.78 22.08
N VAL A 16 -11.50 2.15 20.92
CA VAL A 16 -10.56 2.40 19.82
C VAL A 16 -10.87 3.81 19.32
N GLU A 17 -9.96 4.74 19.54
CA GLU A 17 -10.00 6.04 18.87
C GLU A 17 -9.89 5.77 17.37
N LEU A 18 -10.96 6.09 16.64
CA LEU A 18 -10.91 6.10 15.20
C LEU A 18 -10.09 7.33 14.82
N ASP A 19 -8.89 7.12 14.30
CA ASP A 19 -8.16 8.20 13.64
C ASP A 19 -9.08 8.79 12.56
N ASP A 20 -9.33 10.09 12.64
CA ASP A 20 -9.98 10.83 11.56
C ASP A 20 -9.07 10.74 10.34
N VAL A 21 -9.35 9.77 9.46
CA VAL A 21 -8.70 9.65 8.17
C VAL A 21 -9.03 10.92 7.40
N HIS A 22 -8.11 11.88 7.43
CA HIS A 22 -8.23 13.15 6.73
C HIS A 22 -8.16 12.84 5.23
N VAL A 23 -9.34 12.65 4.62
CA VAL A 23 -9.44 12.45 3.18
C VAL A 23 -9.08 13.78 2.52
N LYS A 24 -7.95 13.80 1.78
CA LYS A 24 -7.58 14.98 0.98
C LYS A 24 -8.73 15.31 0.03
N GLU A 25 -9.02 16.60 -0.18
CA GLU A 25 -10.11 17.06 -1.07
C GLU A 25 -10.01 16.49 -2.49
N ASN A 26 -8.81 16.17 -2.95
CA ASN A 26 -8.55 15.57 -4.25
C ASN A 26 -8.81 14.05 -4.30
N LEU A 27 -9.25 13.44 -3.19
CA LEU A 27 -9.49 12.00 -3.02
C LEU A 27 -8.30 11.12 -3.43
N THR A 28 -7.09 11.68 -3.48
CA THR A 28 -5.88 10.94 -3.80
C THR A 28 -5.24 10.41 -2.53
N PHE A 29 -4.91 9.12 -2.55
CA PHE A 29 -4.09 8.48 -1.54
C PHE A 29 -2.71 8.23 -2.12
N GLU A 30 -1.68 8.46 -1.32
CA GLU A 30 -0.33 8.07 -1.69
C GLU A 30 -0.24 6.54 -1.63
N LYS A 31 0.02 5.92 -2.78
CA LYS A 31 0.31 4.48 -2.84
C LYS A 31 1.78 4.27 -2.52
N PHE A 32 2.06 3.38 -1.58
CA PHE A 32 3.42 2.92 -1.33
C PHE A 32 3.73 1.70 -2.19
N PRO A 33 4.92 1.63 -2.81
CA PRO A 33 5.31 0.46 -3.57
C PRO A 33 5.46 -0.74 -2.63
N VAL A 34 4.97 -1.90 -3.06
CA VAL A 34 5.13 -3.15 -2.31
C VAL A 34 6.54 -3.70 -2.50
N ALA A 35 6.98 -3.81 -3.76
CA ALA A 35 8.29 -4.35 -4.11
C ALA A 35 8.72 -3.94 -5.52
N VAL A 36 10.03 -3.90 -5.74
CA VAL A 36 10.61 -3.90 -7.10
C VAL A 36 10.72 -5.35 -7.55
N VAL A 37 10.06 -5.68 -8.66
CA VAL A 37 9.96 -7.06 -9.17
C VAL A 37 10.89 -7.33 -10.35
N ASP A 38 11.42 -6.30 -11.02
CA ASP A 38 12.34 -6.46 -12.15
C ASP A 38 13.14 -5.16 -12.41
N HIS A 39 14.25 -5.28 -13.14
CA HIS A 39 15.11 -4.17 -13.57
C HIS A 39 15.40 -4.29 -15.07
N LYS A 40 15.42 -3.16 -15.78
CA LYS A 40 15.70 -3.13 -17.20
C LYS A 40 16.51 -1.91 -17.59
N LEU A 41 17.59 -2.12 -18.33
CA LEU A 41 18.31 -1.05 -19.00
C LEU A 41 17.77 -0.85 -20.42
N LYS A 42 17.47 0.40 -20.78
CA LYS A 42 16.98 0.77 -22.11
C LYS A 42 17.88 1.84 -22.73
N GLU A 43 18.41 1.54 -23.90
CA GLU A 43 19.14 2.51 -24.72
C GLU A 43 18.16 3.36 -25.53
N LEU A 44 18.21 4.68 -25.35
CA LEU A 44 17.44 5.65 -26.11
C LEU A 44 18.36 6.76 -26.62
N ARG A 45 18.44 6.91 -27.95
CA ARG A 45 19.23 7.97 -28.61
C ARG A 45 20.69 8.04 -28.14
N GLY A 46 21.31 6.88 -27.88
CA GLY A 46 22.69 6.77 -27.39
C GLY A 46 22.87 7.05 -25.89
N LYS A 47 21.78 7.09 -25.12
CA LYS A 47 21.80 7.19 -23.65
C LYS A 47 21.16 5.96 -23.04
N SER A 48 21.75 5.45 -21.97
CA SER A 48 21.19 4.39 -21.15
C SER A 48 20.20 4.98 -20.13
N ILE A 49 19.04 4.35 -19.97
CA ILE A 49 18.05 4.66 -18.93
C ILE A 49 17.75 3.37 -18.19
N ALA A 50 17.93 3.38 -16.88
CA ALA A 50 17.55 2.28 -16.02
C ALA A 50 16.08 2.43 -15.61
N LEU A 51 15.34 1.32 -15.69
CA LEU A 51 13.94 1.22 -15.34
C LEU A 51 13.77 0.12 -14.30
N VAL A 52 12.91 0.38 -13.32
CA VAL A 52 12.50 -0.58 -12.29
C VAL A 52 11.02 -0.90 -12.47
N LYS A 53 10.68 -2.17 -12.36
CA LYS A 53 9.30 -2.64 -12.41
C LYS A 53 8.77 -2.67 -10.98
N VAL A 54 7.78 -1.85 -10.67
CA VAL A 54 7.27 -1.64 -9.31
C VAL A 54 5.89 -2.27 -9.17
N LEU A 55 5.74 -3.16 -8.19
CA LEU A 55 4.47 -3.73 -7.78
C LEU A 55 3.81 -2.80 -6.75
N TRP A 56 2.60 -2.32 -7.06
CA TRP A 56 1.84 -1.41 -6.21
C TRP A 56 0.80 -2.13 -5.34
N ASP A 57 0.32 -3.28 -5.83
CA ASP A 57 -0.73 -4.04 -5.14
C ASP A 57 -0.65 -5.52 -5.52
N VAL A 58 -0.49 -6.38 -4.51
CA VAL A 58 -0.39 -7.83 -4.67
C VAL A 58 -1.74 -8.45 -5.04
N ALA A 59 -2.84 -7.89 -4.53
CA ALA A 59 -4.18 -8.41 -4.75
C ALA A 59 -4.68 -8.10 -6.17
N THR A 60 -4.40 -6.91 -6.69
CA THR A 60 -4.77 -6.54 -8.07
C THR A 60 -3.69 -6.89 -9.09
N GLY A 61 -2.46 -7.12 -8.66
CA GLY A 61 -1.31 -7.34 -9.54
C GLY A 61 -0.92 -6.09 -10.32
N GLU A 62 -1.23 -4.90 -9.79
CA GLU A 62 -0.92 -3.62 -10.41
C GLU A 62 0.59 -3.39 -10.44
N VAL A 63 1.16 -3.25 -11.64
CA VAL A 63 2.60 -3.11 -11.86
C VAL A 63 2.90 -2.05 -12.91
N THR A 64 3.83 -1.13 -12.61
CA THR A 64 4.31 -0.09 -13.55
C THR A 64 5.83 -0.14 -13.72
N TRP A 65 6.35 0.50 -14.79
CA TRP A 65 7.79 0.70 -14.99
C TRP A 65 8.13 2.15 -14.66
N GLU A 66 8.97 2.35 -13.64
CA GLU A 66 9.47 3.66 -13.22
C GLU A 66 10.95 3.81 -13.56
N VAL A 67 11.44 5.04 -13.63
CA VAL A 67 12.87 5.32 -13.84
C VAL A 67 13.61 5.12 -12.52
N GLU A 68 14.76 4.45 -12.56
CA GLU A 68 15.66 4.33 -11.41
C GLU A 68 16.29 5.70 -11.11
N GLN A 69 16.14 6.20 -9.88
CA GLN A 69 16.55 7.55 -9.46
C GLN A 69 17.99 7.60 -8.96
#